data_AF-A0A0M3J9E7-F1
#
_entry.id   AF-A0A0M3J9E7-F1
#
_cell.length_a   1.000
_cell.length_b   1.000
_cell.length_c   1.000
_cell.angle_alpha   90.00
_cell.angle_beta   90.00
_cell.angle_gamma   90.00
#
_symmetry.space_group_name_H-M   'P 1'
#
loop_
_entity.id
_entity.type
_entity.pdbx_description
1 polymer ?
#
loop_
_entity_poly.entity_id
_entity_poly.type
_entity_poly.pdbx_seq_one_letter_code
_entity_poly.pdbx_strand_id
1 'polypeptide(L)'
;LIDVIDEVLMPSVSLFEMNYAISDEIWHLLSHFPYTLRYRIYAHWKGVMTQRHSLINVQRGKTLGMTRYVVKRLSKETVRMMGRQLGKLCHSHPTVVFDCLLNQIQTFENLIEPVVESIRFLSDLEFDVLSFCIIEHLASPDKQQLKASDGSLSPWLQSLATFVGTVFLKYNMELTGILQYVANQLRNGKSQLLEFKIWKGD
;
A
#
# COMPACT_ATOMS: atom_id res chain seq x y z
N LEU A 1 9.73 23.38 -7.92
CA LEU A 1 9.14 22.20 -8.60
C LEU A 1 8.62 21.19 -7.60
N ILE A 2 9.45 20.69 -6.67
CA ILE A 2 9.04 19.71 -5.65
C ILE A 2 7.84 20.19 -4.82
N ASP A 3 7.84 21.44 -4.36
CA ASP A 3 6.73 21.97 -3.54
C ASP A 3 5.41 22.02 -4.33
N VAL A 4 5.47 22.33 -5.62
CA VAL A 4 4.28 22.29 -6.49
C VAL A 4 3.76 20.87 -6.64
N ILE A 5 4.65 19.88 -6.70
CA ILE A 5 4.25 18.47 -6.76
C ILE A 5 3.62 18.04 -5.43
N ASP A 6 4.25 18.37 -4.31
CA ASP A 6 3.86 17.96 -2.97
C ASP A 6 2.58 18.63 -2.48
N GLU A 7 2.44 19.94 -2.71
CA GLU A 7 1.32 20.73 -2.18
C GLU A 7 0.14 20.84 -3.14
N VAL A 8 0.33 20.62 -4.44
CA VAL A 8 -0.71 20.85 -5.46
C VAL A 8 -0.97 19.60 -6.29
N LEU A 9 0.02 19.12 -7.05
CA LEU A 9 -0.19 18.06 -8.04
C LEU A 9 -0.65 16.76 -7.37
N MET A 10 0.09 16.27 -6.37
CA MET A 10 -0.22 15.00 -5.72
C MET A 10 -1.54 15.01 -4.97
N PRO A 11 -1.86 16.05 -4.15
CA PRO A 11 -3.17 16.14 -3.54
C PRO A 11 -4.32 16.23 -4.57
N SER A 12 -4.10 16.87 -5.72
CA SER A 12 -5.13 17.00 -6.76
C SER A 12 -5.52 15.66 -7.39
N VAL A 13 -4.66 14.64 -7.34
CA VAL A 13 -4.96 13.26 -7.79
C VAL A 13 -6.22 12.73 -7.14
N SER A 14 -6.41 13.06 -5.87
CA SER A 14 -7.60 12.69 -5.12
C SER A 14 -8.90 13.20 -5.73
N LEU A 15 -8.86 14.28 -6.51
CA LEU A 15 -10.03 14.94 -7.08
C LEU A 15 -10.31 14.57 -8.53
N PHE A 16 -9.35 13.94 -9.23
CA PHE A 16 -9.59 13.48 -10.59
C PHE A 16 -10.57 12.30 -10.63
N GLU A 17 -11.24 12.15 -11.78
CA GLU A 17 -11.95 10.94 -12.08
C GLU A 17 -10.98 9.76 -12.09
N MET A 18 -11.43 8.61 -11.58
CA MET A 18 -10.67 7.38 -11.37
C MET A 18 -10.00 6.88 -12.67
N ASN A 19 -8.82 7.42 -13.01
CA ASN A 19 -8.23 7.33 -14.33
C ASN A 19 -6.77 6.87 -14.27
N TYR A 20 -6.53 5.69 -14.81
CA TYR A 20 -5.21 5.07 -14.94
C TYR A 20 -4.19 5.97 -15.65
N ALA A 21 -4.59 6.63 -16.74
CA ALA A 21 -3.67 7.43 -17.55
C ALA A 21 -3.10 8.62 -16.75
N ILE A 22 -3.88 9.21 -15.86
CA ILE A 22 -3.40 10.30 -14.99
C ILE A 22 -2.35 9.75 -14.01
N SER A 23 -2.60 8.59 -13.40
CA SER A 23 -1.64 7.95 -12.52
C SER A 23 -0.33 7.61 -13.24
N ASP A 24 -0.42 7.17 -14.49
CA ASP A 24 0.74 6.83 -15.33
C ASP A 24 1.60 8.07 -15.67
N GLU A 25 0.98 9.17 -16.09
CA GLU A 25 1.68 10.44 -16.33
C GLU A 25 2.34 11.00 -15.07
N ILE A 26 1.67 10.87 -13.92
CA ILE A 26 2.24 11.30 -12.63
C ILE A 26 3.43 10.41 -12.25
N TRP A 27 3.36 9.11 -12.52
CA TRP A 27 4.49 8.22 -12.32
C TRP A 27 5.68 8.58 -13.21
N HIS A 28 5.45 8.91 -14.48
CA HIS A 28 6.51 9.36 -15.37
C HIS A 28 7.24 10.59 -14.81
N LEU A 29 6.53 11.51 -14.14
CA LEU A 29 7.19 12.60 -13.41
C LEU A 29 7.92 12.10 -12.16
N LEU A 30 7.24 11.35 -11.30
CA LEU A 30 7.76 10.99 -9.98
C LEU A 30 8.95 10.02 -10.02
N SER A 31 8.99 9.12 -11.00
CA SER A 31 10.03 8.10 -11.16
C SER A 31 11.45 8.68 -11.29
N HIS A 32 11.58 9.95 -11.66
CA HIS A 32 12.86 10.67 -11.70
C HIS A 32 13.39 11.09 -10.31
N PHE A 33 12.55 11.04 -9.27
CA PHE A 33 12.94 11.38 -7.91
C PHE A 33 13.38 10.14 -7.12
N PRO A 34 14.33 10.28 -6.18
CA PRO A 34 14.66 9.20 -5.27
C PRO A 34 13.45 8.79 -4.44
N TYR A 35 13.33 7.49 -4.12
CA TYR A 35 12.19 6.94 -3.39
C TYR A 35 11.92 7.66 -2.05
N THR A 36 12.97 8.16 -1.38
CA THR A 36 12.85 8.91 -0.12
C THR A 36 12.02 10.18 -0.29
N LEU A 37 12.17 10.87 -1.42
CA LEU A 37 11.38 12.06 -1.72
C LEU A 37 9.95 11.68 -2.09
N ARG A 38 9.75 10.64 -2.90
CA ARG A 38 8.42 10.14 -3.26
C ARG A 38 7.61 9.74 -2.03
N TYR A 39 8.22 9.00 -1.10
CA TYR A 39 7.57 8.55 0.12
C TYR A 39 7.25 9.71 1.08
N ARG A 40 8.10 10.75 1.14
CA ARG A 40 7.78 11.98 1.87
C ARG A 40 6.53 12.65 1.30
N ILE A 41 6.44 12.73 -0.02
CA ILE A 41 5.28 13.30 -0.72
C ILE A 41 4.02 12.46 -0.43
N TYR A 42 4.11 11.14 -0.45
CA TYR A 42 2.98 10.26 -0.10
C TYR A 42 2.51 10.43 1.35
N ALA A 43 3.43 10.57 2.29
CA ALA A 43 3.12 10.84 3.69
C ALA A 43 2.42 12.20 3.87
N HIS A 44 2.93 13.26 3.22
CA HIS A 44 2.30 14.58 3.21
C HIS A 44 0.91 14.55 2.57
N TRP A 45 0.75 13.87 1.44
CA TRP A 45 -0.53 13.69 0.78
C TRP A 45 -1.56 13.01 1.70
N LYS A 46 -1.20 11.85 2.27
CA LYS A 46 -2.05 11.06 3.18
C LYS A 46 -2.45 11.82 4.44
N GLY A 47 -1.51 12.54 5.04
CA GLY A 47 -1.70 13.26 6.30
C GLY A 47 -2.11 14.71 6.10
N VAL A 48 -1.10 15.57 5.91
CA VAL A 48 -1.23 17.04 5.96
C VAL A 48 -2.20 17.55 4.90
N MET A 49 -2.01 17.17 3.63
CA MET A 49 -2.77 17.76 2.52
C MET A 49 -4.23 17.30 2.54
N THR A 50 -4.46 16.02 2.83
CA THR A 50 -5.81 15.49 2.96
C THR A 50 -6.59 16.12 4.12
N GLN A 51 -5.94 16.49 5.22
CA GLN A 51 -6.59 17.21 6.32
C GLN A 51 -6.81 18.69 6.01
N ARG A 52 -5.85 19.34 5.34
CA ARG A 52 -5.87 20.76 4.99
C ARG A 52 -6.99 21.10 3.99
N HIS A 53 -7.26 20.22 3.02
CA HIS A 53 -8.24 20.48 1.97
C HIS A 53 -9.55 19.70 2.19
N SER A 54 -10.63 20.42 2.47
CA SER A 54 -11.94 19.83 2.81
C SER A 54 -12.51 18.93 1.70
N LEU A 55 -12.35 19.31 0.43
CA LEU A 55 -12.82 18.50 -0.70
C LEU A 55 -12.09 17.16 -0.80
N ILE A 56 -10.77 17.17 -0.59
CA ILE A 56 -9.94 15.96 -0.55
C ILE A 56 -10.36 15.07 0.63
N ASN A 57 -10.63 15.68 1.79
CA ASN A 57 -11.11 14.97 2.98
C ASN A 57 -12.49 14.30 2.75
N VAL A 58 -13.42 15.00 2.10
CA VAL A 58 -14.73 14.41 1.71
C VAL A 58 -14.51 13.23 0.78
N GLN A 59 -13.62 13.38 -0.21
CA GLN A 59 -13.32 12.32 -1.16
C GLN A 59 -12.64 11.12 -0.51
N ARG A 60 -11.75 11.33 0.47
CA ARG A 60 -11.21 10.27 1.33
C ARG A 60 -12.34 9.45 1.97
N GLY A 61 -13.33 10.12 2.56
CA GLY A 61 -14.47 9.46 3.20
C GLY A 61 -15.27 8.59 2.21
N LYS A 62 -15.55 9.11 1.02
CA LYS A 62 -16.23 8.38 -0.06
C LYS A 62 -15.43 7.17 -0.52
N THR A 63 -14.13 7.34 -0.79
CA THR A 63 -13.24 6.25 -1.21
C THR A 63 -13.12 5.17 -0.15
N LEU A 64 -13.01 5.53 1.13
CA LEU A 64 -12.99 4.57 2.23
C LEU A 64 -14.29 3.76 2.31
N GLY A 65 -15.45 4.43 2.20
CA GLY A 65 -16.75 3.76 2.19
C GLY A 65 -16.88 2.74 1.05
N MET A 66 -16.49 3.15 -0.17
CA MET A 66 -16.51 2.27 -1.34
C MET A 66 -15.48 1.16 -1.27
N THR A 67 -14.29 1.42 -0.73
CA THR A 67 -13.27 0.38 -0.52
C THR A 67 -13.79 -0.70 0.41
N ARG A 68 -14.40 -0.33 1.53
CA ARG A 68 -15.04 -1.30 2.44
C ARG A 68 -16.16 -2.08 1.77
N TYR A 69 -16.94 -1.44 0.89
CA TYR A 69 -17.97 -2.12 0.11
C TYR A 69 -17.37 -3.20 -0.81
N VAL A 70 -16.31 -2.86 -1.54
CA VAL A 70 -15.61 -3.74 -2.48
C VAL A 70 -14.96 -4.90 -1.73
N VAL A 71 -14.19 -4.62 -0.68
CA VAL A 71 -13.46 -5.64 0.08
C VAL A 71 -14.40 -6.66 0.73
N LYS A 72 -15.55 -6.22 1.27
CA LYS A 72 -16.57 -7.13 1.82
C LYS A 72 -17.17 -8.10 0.80
N ARG A 73 -17.04 -7.81 -0.50
CA ARG A 73 -17.58 -8.63 -1.60
C ARG A 73 -16.48 -9.28 -2.42
N LEU A 74 -15.22 -9.07 -2.07
CA LEU A 74 -14.08 -9.57 -2.81
C LEU A 74 -13.85 -11.04 -2.45
N SER A 75 -14.00 -11.91 -3.43
CA SER A 75 -13.76 -13.35 -3.35
C SER A 75 -13.14 -13.83 -4.66
N LYS A 76 -12.79 -15.12 -4.75
CA LYS A 76 -12.25 -15.72 -5.99
C LYS A 76 -13.24 -15.58 -7.15
N GLU A 77 -14.54 -15.68 -6.88
CA GLU A 77 -15.60 -15.62 -7.88
C GLU A 77 -15.86 -14.18 -8.35
N THR A 78 -15.73 -13.20 -7.45
CA THR A 78 -16.04 -11.79 -7.75
C THR A 78 -14.82 -10.97 -8.15
N VAL A 79 -13.61 -11.53 -8.04
CA VAL A 79 -12.31 -10.84 -8.21
C VAL A 79 -12.23 -10.03 -9.50
N ARG A 80 -12.81 -10.54 -10.59
CA ARG A 80 -12.78 -9.85 -11.88
C ARG A 80 -13.59 -8.55 -11.84
N MET A 81 -14.74 -8.51 -11.19
CA MET A 81 -15.60 -7.33 -11.11
C MET A 81 -15.15 -6.39 -9.99
N MET A 82 -15.01 -6.93 -8.78
CA MET A 82 -14.60 -6.18 -7.60
C MET A 82 -13.18 -5.64 -7.73
N GLY A 83 -12.27 -6.42 -8.34
CA GLY A 83 -10.90 -5.96 -8.60
C GLY A 83 -10.83 -4.76 -9.55
N ARG A 84 -11.68 -4.70 -10.59
CA ARG A 84 -11.77 -3.50 -11.44
C ARG A 84 -12.27 -2.28 -10.67
N GLN A 85 -13.23 -2.46 -9.78
CA GLN A 85 -13.70 -1.36 -8.92
C GLN A 85 -12.62 -0.92 -7.95
N LEU A 86 -11.85 -1.87 -7.40
CA LEU A 86 -10.72 -1.60 -6.53
C LEU A 86 -9.64 -0.77 -7.24
N GLY A 87 -9.24 -1.18 -8.45
CA GLY A 87 -8.26 -0.44 -9.27
C GLY A 87 -8.70 1.01 -9.52
N LYS A 88 -9.96 1.22 -9.89
CA LYS A 88 -10.52 2.57 -10.04
C LYS A 88 -10.39 3.41 -8.76
N LEU A 89 -10.71 2.84 -7.60
CA LEU A 89 -10.56 3.54 -6.32
C LEU A 89 -9.08 3.88 -6.03
N CYS A 90 -8.16 2.98 -6.38
CA CYS A 90 -6.72 3.21 -6.23
C CYS A 90 -6.22 4.38 -7.07
N HIS A 91 -6.73 4.57 -8.30
CA HIS A 91 -6.32 5.71 -9.14
C HIS A 91 -6.75 7.09 -8.59
N SER A 92 -7.66 7.13 -7.62
CA SER A 92 -8.06 8.37 -6.96
C SER A 92 -7.36 8.54 -5.61
N HIS A 93 -7.42 7.53 -4.74
CA HIS A 93 -6.94 7.68 -3.36
C HIS A 93 -6.23 6.40 -2.86
N PRO A 94 -5.07 6.04 -3.47
CA PRO A 94 -4.39 4.77 -3.25
C PRO A 94 -3.99 4.56 -1.79
N THR A 95 -3.52 5.59 -1.10
CA THR A 95 -3.13 5.52 0.32
C THR A 95 -4.29 5.05 1.21
N VAL A 96 -5.50 5.54 0.95
CA VAL A 96 -6.71 5.17 1.71
C VAL A 96 -7.17 3.76 1.39
N VAL A 97 -7.07 3.36 0.11
CA VAL A 97 -7.42 2.02 -0.32
C VAL A 97 -6.47 0.99 0.28
N PHE A 98 -5.15 1.22 0.20
CA PHE A 98 -4.14 0.30 0.72
C PHE A 98 -4.14 0.20 2.24
N ASP A 99 -4.31 1.30 2.97
CA ASP A 99 -4.49 1.24 4.43
C ASP A 99 -5.66 0.32 4.80
N CYS A 100 -6.79 0.44 4.09
CA CYS A 100 -7.95 -0.42 4.33
C CYS A 100 -7.63 -1.88 3.98
N LEU A 101 -7.06 -2.15 2.80
CA LEU A 101 -6.72 -3.50 2.35
C LEU A 101 -5.72 -4.21 3.25
N LEU A 102 -4.63 -3.53 3.60
CA LEU A 102 -3.56 -4.09 4.43
C LEU A 102 -4.07 -4.43 5.84
N ASN A 103 -4.97 -3.63 6.41
CA ASN A 103 -5.61 -3.97 7.68
C ASN A 103 -6.51 -5.21 7.56
N GLN A 104 -7.24 -5.37 6.46
CA GLN A 104 -8.07 -6.55 6.23
C GLN A 104 -7.23 -7.81 6.02
N ILE A 105 -6.17 -7.75 5.21
CA ILE A 105 -5.25 -8.88 4.95
C ILE A 105 -4.55 -9.35 6.22
N GLN A 106 -4.17 -8.42 7.11
CA GLN A 106 -3.56 -8.75 8.40
C GLN A 106 -4.51 -9.52 9.34
N THR A 107 -5.81 -9.49 9.07
CA THR A 107 -6.84 -10.18 9.86
C THR A 107 -7.38 -11.42 9.15
N PHE A 108 -7.45 -11.39 7.82
CA PHE A 108 -8.11 -12.38 6.98
C PHE A 108 -7.16 -12.87 5.88
N GLU A 109 -6.43 -13.95 6.16
CA GLU A 109 -5.44 -14.52 5.22
C GLU A 109 -6.07 -14.99 3.90
N ASN A 110 -7.31 -15.48 3.94
CA ASN A 110 -8.07 -15.90 2.75
C ASN A 110 -8.36 -14.74 1.76
N LEU A 111 -8.16 -13.49 2.18
CA LEU A 111 -8.31 -12.32 1.32
C LEU A 111 -7.06 -12.04 0.48
N ILE A 112 -5.90 -12.62 0.83
CA ILE A 112 -4.62 -12.35 0.16
C ILE A 112 -4.70 -12.63 -1.34
N GLU A 113 -5.08 -13.84 -1.73
CA GLU A 113 -5.12 -14.25 -3.14
C GLU A 113 -6.09 -13.38 -3.98
N PRO A 114 -7.36 -13.15 -3.55
CA PRO A 114 -8.24 -12.21 -4.24
C PRO A 114 -7.69 -10.78 -4.37
N VAL A 115 -6.98 -10.27 -3.35
CA VAL A 115 -6.38 -8.93 -3.43
C VAL A 115 -5.18 -8.91 -4.38
N VAL A 116 -4.28 -9.87 -4.28
CA VAL A 116 -3.13 -10.03 -5.20
C VAL A 116 -3.61 -10.11 -6.65
N GLU A 117 -4.72 -10.78 -6.91
CA GLU A 117 -5.34 -10.80 -8.22
C GLU A 117 -6.00 -9.47 -8.63
N SER A 118 -6.57 -8.74 -7.69
CA SER A 118 -7.24 -7.47 -7.96
C SER A 118 -6.27 -6.33 -8.28
N ILE A 119 -5.08 -6.34 -7.67
CA ILE A 119 -4.08 -5.30 -7.90
C ILE A 119 -3.42 -5.35 -9.30
N ARG A 120 -3.81 -6.30 -10.17
CA ARG A 120 -3.39 -6.33 -11.58
C ARG A 120 -3.85 -5.11 -12.39
N PHE A 121 -4.80 -4.33 -11.86
CA PHE A 121 -5.35 -3.14 -12.51
C PHE A 121 -4.66 -1.84 -12.08
N LEU A 122 -3.59 -1.92 -11.29
CA LEU A 122 -2.83 -0.76 -10.82
C LEU A 122 -1.80 -0.30 -11.86
N SER A 123 -1.46 0.98 -11.83
CA SER A 123 -0.28 1.55 -12.47
C SER A 123 0.94 1.48 -11.53
N ASP A 124 2.10 1.81 -12.07
CA ASP A 124 3.35 1.85 -11.31
C ASP A 124 3.31 2.87 -10.16
N LEU A 125 2.56 3.98 -10.30
CA LEU A 125 2.33 4.93 -9.20
C LEU A 125 1.73 4.23 -7.99
N GLU A 126 0.67 3.45 -8.20
CA GLU A 126 -0.01 2.79 -7.09
C GLU A 126 0.81 1.62 -6.52
N PHE A 127 1.67 0.99 -7.31
CA PHE A 127 2.63 0.02 -6.79
C PHE A 127 3.70 0.69 -5.90
N ASP A 128 4.21 1.88 -6.25
CA ASP A 128 5.15 2.64 -5.40
C ASP A 128 4.44 3.09 -4.10
N VAL A 129 3.19 3.55 -4.19
CA VAL A 129 2.37 3.91 -3.01
C VAL A 129 2.05 2.67 -2.15
N LEU A 130 1.79 1.51 -2.74
CA LEU A 130 1.60 0.25 -2.00
C LEU A 130 2.85 -0.10 -1.18
N SER A 131 4.04 0.06 -1.77
CA SER A 131 5.31 -0.18 -1.09
C SER A 131 5.50 0.76 0.10
N PHE A 132 5.16 2.04 -0.06
CA PHE A 132 5.10 3.01 1.03
C PHE A 132 4.13 2.59 2.16
N CYS A 133 2.89 2.23 1.82
CA CYS A 133 1.89 1.79 2.81
C CYS A 133 2.30 0.50 3.54
N ILE A 134 2.96 -0.45 2.86
CA ILE A 134 3.50 -1.66 3.49
C ILE A 134 4.53 -1.27 4.57
N ILE A 135 5.45 -0.36 4.26
CA ILE A 135 6.47 0.10 5.22
C ILE A 135 5.81 0.79 6.41
N GLU A 136 4.81 1.66 6.20
CA GLU A 136 4.06 2.27 7.31
C GLU A 136 3.42 1.23 8.22
N HIS A 137 2.80 0.19 7.67
CA HIS A 137 2.19 -0.88 8.45
C HIS A 137 3.23 -1.71 9.23
N LEU A 138 4.41 -1.97 8.65
CA LEU A 138 5.53 -2.64 9.33
C LEU A 138 6.17 -1.77 10.42
N ALA A 139 6.15 -0.44 10.24
CA ALA A 139 6.72 0.53 11.16
C ALA A 139 5.76 0.90 12.32
N SER A 140 4.49 0.48 12.26
CA SER A 140 3.47 0.80 13.26
C SER A 140 3.89 0.37 14.68
N PRO A 141 4.03 1.31 15.65
CA PRO A 141 4.50 1.01 17.00
C PRO A 141 3.61 0.01 17.74
N ASP A 142 2.29 0.18 17.64
CA ASP A 142 1.30 -0.70 18.29
C ASP A 142 1.48 -2.14 17.81
N LYS A 143 1.75 -2.33 16.52
CA LYS A 143 1.96 -3.66 15.93
C LYS A 143 3.31 -4.26 16.31
N GLN A 144 4.35 -3.44 16.48
CA GLN A 144 5.67 -3.90 16.95
C GLN A 144 5.65 -4.37 18.41
N GLN A 145 4.68 -3.94 19.21
CA GLN A 145 4.49 -4.41 20.59
C GLN A 145 3.73 -5.74 20.67
N LEU A 146 3.02 -6.14 19.61
CA LEU A 146 2.33 -7.43 19.49
C LEU A 146 3.34 -8.55 19.19
N LYS A 147 4.22 -8.85 20.15
CA LYS A 147 5.09 -10.03 20.09
C LYS A 147 4.25 -11.28 20.31
N ALA A 148 4.52 -12.36 19.57
CA ALA A 148 4.00 -13.66 19.98
C ALA A 148 4.68 -14.07 21.29
N SER A 149 3.90 -14.63 22.21
CA SER A 149 4.34 -15.01 23.56
C SER A 149 5.40 -16.13 23.57
N ASP A 150 5.53 -16.85 22.47
CA ASP A 150 6.32 -18.09 22.34
C ASP A 150 7.55 -17.94 21.43
N GLY A 151 7.88 -16.71 21.02
CA GLY A 151 8.99 -16.44 20.11
C GLY A 151 8.68 -16.68 18.63
N SER A 152 7.44 -17.07 18.28
CA SER A 152 6.99 -17.15 16.89
C SER A 152 6.66 -15.77 16.28
N LEU A 153 6.51 -15.70 14.96
CA LEU A 153 5.95 -14.51 14.31
C LEU A 153 4.48 -14.33 14.70
N SER A 154 4.07 -13.09 14.97
CA SER A 154 2.66 -12.77 15.16
C SER A 154 1.84 -13.10 13.89
N PRO A 155 0.60 -13.63 14.02
CA PRO A 155 -0.22 -13.99 12.87
C PRO A 155 -0.44 -12.85 11.86
N TRP A 156 -0.61 -11.61 12.35
CA TRP A 156 -0.75 -10.44 11.49
C TRP A 156 0.48 -10.21 10.60
N LEU A 157 1.68 -10.43 11.17
CA LEU A 157 2.94 -10.25 10.47
C LEU A 157 3.18 -11.38 9.48
N GLN A 158 2.79 -12.61 9.81
CA GLN A 158 2.82 -13.73 8.87
C GLN A 158 1.93 -13.46 7.65
N SER A 159 0.66 -13.07 7.85
CA SER A 159 -0.25 -12.75 6.75
C SER A 159 0.27 -11.59 5.89
N LEU A 160 0.81 -10.54 6.52
CA LEU A 160 1.41 -9.43 5.80
C LEU A 160 2.65 -9.87 5.01
N ALA A 161 3.52 -10.70 5.60
CA ALA A 161 4.71 -11.22 4.94
C ALA A 161 4.36 -12.09 3.73
N THR A 162 3.37 -12.96 3.86
CA THR A 162 2.84 -13.77 2.76
C THR A 162 2.29 -12.89 1.63
N PHE A 163 1.51 -11.87 1.97
CA PHE A 163 1.00 -10.91 0.97
C PHE A 163 2.14 -10.19 0.25
N VAL A 164 3.07 -9.58 1.00
CA VAL A 164 4.22 -8.86 0.43
C VAL A 164 5.04 -9.77 -0.48
N GLY A 165 5.43 -10.95 -0.01
CA GLY A 165 6.17 -11.92 -0.82
C GLY A 165 5.44 -12.30 -2.11
N THR A 166 4.14 -12.57 -2.03
CA THR A 166 3.34 -12.93 -3.21
C THR A 166 3.26 -11.78 -4.22
N VAL A 167 3.09 -10.55 -3.74
CA VAL A 167 3.02 -9.36 -4.59
C VAL A 167 4.35 -9.10 -5.31
N PHE A 168 5.47 -9.09 -4.58
CA PHE A 168 6.80 -8.84 -5.15
C PHE A 168 7.30 -9.95 -6.07
N LEU A 169 6.83 -11.18 -5.91
CA LEU A 169 7.12 -12.27 -6.84
C LEU A 169 6.28 -12.18 -8.14
N LYS A 170 5.09 -11.58 -8.08
CA LYS A 170 4.15 -11.53 -9.20
C LYS A 170 4.26 -10.27 -10.04
N TYR A 171 4.59 -9.13 -9.42
CA TYR A 171 4.59 -7.82 -10.05
C TYR A 171 6.00 -7.22 -10.01
N ASN A 172 6.39 -6.56 -11.10
CA ASN A 172 7.68 -5.87 -11.20
C ASN A 172 7.63 -4.54 -10.43
N MET A 173 7.87 -4.60 -9.13
CA MET A 173 7.80 -3.46 -8.23
C MET A 173 9.20 -3.02 -7.78
N GLU A 174 9.38 -1.72 -7.55
CA GLU A 174 10.64 -1.21 -6.99
C GLU A 174 10.83 -1.69 -5.54
N LEU A 175 11.96 -2.35 -5.27
CA LEU A 175 12.27 -2.95 -3.96
C LEU A 175 13.05 -2.02 -3.03
N THR A 176 13.63 -0.93 -3.55
CA THR A 176 14.62 -0.09 -2.85
C THR A 176 14.17 0.33 -1.46
N GLY A 177 12.95 0.89 -1.35
CA GLY A 177 12.43 1.40 -0.08
C GLY A 177 12.23 0.30 0.98
N ILE A 178 11.75 -0.87 0.56
CA ILE A 178 11.53 -2.01 1.47
C ILE A 178 12.86 -2.60 1.91
N LEU A 179 13.80 -2.81 0.99
CA LEU A 179 15.13 -3.33 1.32
C LEU A 179 15.87 -2.38 2.27
N GLN A 180 15.78 -1.06 2.05
CA GLN A 180 16.37 -0.09 2.96
C GLN A 180 15.70 -0.11 4.34
N TYR A 181 14.37 -0.28 4.41
CA TYR A 181 13.65 -0.44 5.67
C TYR A 181 14.13 -1.68 6.43
N VAL A 182 14.20 -2.84 5.75
CA VAL A 182 14.71 -4.09 6.34
C VAL A 182 16.14 -3.90 6.84
N ALA A 183 17.04 -3.35 6.02
CA ALA A 183 18.44 -3.10 6.42
C ALA A 183 18.55 -2.21 7.67
N ASN A 184 17.72 -1.15 7.76
CA ASN A 184 17.68 -0.28 8.93
C ASN A 184 17.18 -1.01 10.19
N GLN A 185 16.18 -1.88 10.05
CA GLN A 185 15.65 -2.65 11.17
C GLN A 185 16.67 -3.68 11.68
N LEU A 186 17.42 -4.30 10.77
CA LEU A 186 18.53 -5.20 11.12
C LEU A 186 19.63 -4.49 11.89
N ARG A 187 20.06 -3.32 11.40
CA ARG A 187 21.05 -2.49 12.11
C ARG A 187 20.59 -2.13 13.53
N ASN A 188 19.28 -1.98 13.73
CA ASN A 188 18.68 -1.65 15.02
C ASN A 188 18.33 -2.89 15.88
N GLY A 189 18.79 -4.09 15.50
CA GLY A 189 18.57 -5.33 16.27
C GLY A 189 17.14 -5.89 16.22
N LYS A 190 16.29 -5.41 15.30
CA LYS A 190 14.91 -5.89 15.11
C LYS A 190 14.86 -6.98 14.04
N SER A 191 15.36 -8.18 14.37
CA SER A 191 15.47 -9.33 13.46
C SER A 191 14.15 -10.05 13.15
N GLN A 192 13.05 -9.75 13.85
CA GLN A 192 11.74 -10.38 13.65
C GLN A 192 11.18 -10.18 12.23
N LEU A 193 11.70 -9.22 11.47
CA LEU A 193 11.34 -9.03 10.06
C LEU A 193 12.04 -10.02 9.11
N LEU A 194 12.92 -10.90 9.57
CA LEU A 194 13.67 -11.85 8.72
C LEU A 194 13.00 -13.21 8.55
N GLU A 195 11.95 -13.54 9.29
CA GLU A 195 11.23 -14.80 9.08
C GLU A 195 10.28 -14.75 7.86
N PHE A 196 10.67 -14.00 6.81
CA PHE A 196 10.22 -14.32 5.46
C PHE A 196 10.81 -15.69 5.13
N LYS A 197 9.97 -16.73 5.07
CA LYS A 197 10.34 -18.08 4.63
C LYS A 197 10.83 -18.07 3.17
N ILE A 198 12.02 -17.53 2.94
CA ILE A 198 12.87 -17.85 1.81
C ILE A 198 13.69 -19.04 2.31
N TRP A 199 13.10 -20.23 2.18
CA TRP A 199 13.68 -21.58 2.30
C TRP A 199 12.63 -22.56 2.89
N LYS A 200 11.71 -22.97 2.03
CA LYS A 200 11.37 -24.39 1.89
C LYS A 200 11.33 -24.72 0.40
N GLY A 201 12.51 -24.77 -0.19
CA GLY A 201 12.77 -25.74 -1.23
C GLY A 201 13.08 -27.06 -0.52
N ASP A 202 12.44 -28.12 -0.98
CA ASP A 202 12.43 -29.51 -0.52
C ASP A 202 11.54 -29.84 0.71
#